data_AF-A0A7V4BSB6-F1
#
_entry.id   AF-A0A7V4BSB6-F1
#
_cell.length_a   1.000
_cell.length_b   1.000
_cell.length_c   1.000
_cell.angle_alpha   90.00
_cell.angle_beta   90.00
_cell.angle_gamma   90.00
#
_symmetry.space_group_name_H-M   'P 1'
#
loop_
_entity.id
_entity.type
_entity.pdbx_description
1 polymer ?
#
loop_
_entity_poly.entity_id
_entity_poly.type
_entity_poly.pdbx_seq_one_letter_code
_entity_poly.pdbx_strand_id
1 'polypeptide(L)' 'MAQVTLADITKLRKATSAGMMDCKSALEDANGDFEKAI' A
#
# COMPACT_ATOMS: atom_id res chain seq x y z
N MET A 1 1.98 4.97 14.51
CA MET A 1 0.91 4.76 13.51
C MET A 1 1.56 4.92 12.16
N ALA A 2 1.85 3.82 11.44
CA ALA A 2 2.39 3.94 10.08
C ALA A 2 1.38 4.73 9.26
N GLN A 3 1.78 5.93 8.83
CA GLN A 3 0.89 6.86 8.14
C GLN A 3 0.77 6.44 6.68
N VAL A 4 0.15 5.28 6.44
CA VAL A 4 -0.15 4.83 5.09
C VAL A 4 -1.13 5.84 4.49
N THR A 5 -0.64 6.64 3.56
CA THR A 5 -1.46 7.70 2.96
C THR A 5 -2.23 7.16 1.77
N LEU A 6 -3.35 7.81 1.42
CA LEU A 6 -4.06 7.52 0.18
C LEU A 6 -3.16 7.62 -1.06
N ALA A 7 -2.15 8.47 -1.02
CA ALA A 7 -1.16 8.59 -2.09
C ALA A 7 -0.30 7.31 -2.20
N ASP A 8 0.09 6.70 -1.08
CA ASP A 8 0.89 5.47 -1.08
C ASP A 8 0.05 4.27 -1.52
N ILE A 9 -1.19 4.16 -1.05
CA ILE A 9 -2.15 3.15 -1.52
C ILE A 9 -2.40 3.28 -3.02
N THR A 10 -2.51 4.51 -3.53
CA THR A 10 -2.73 4.77 -4.97
C THR A 10 -1.49 4.47 -5.81
N LYS A 11 -0.30 4.81 -5.31
CA LYS A 11 0.97 4.44 -5.96
C LYS A 11 1.12 2.92 -6.02
N LEU A 12 0.76 2.23 -4.93
CA LEU A 12 0.91 0.78 -4.83
C LEU A 12 -0.04 0.09 -5.79
N ARG A 13 -1.31 0.49 -5.76
CA ARG A 13 -2.32 0.04 -6.72
C ARG A 13 -1.90 0.24 -8.17
N LYS A 14 -1.21 1.34 -8.51
CA LYS A 14 -0.72 1.58 -9.87
C LYS A 14 0.45 0.67 -10.25
N ALA A 15 1.30 0.33 -9.29
CA ALA A 15 2.46 -0.54 -9.50
C ALA A 15 2.06 -2.03 -9.58
N THR A 16 1.16 -2.48 -8.69
CA THR A 16 0.78 -3.89 -8.55
C THR A 16 -0.51 -4.25 -9.28
N SER A 17 -1.30 -3.24 -9.67
CA SER A 17 -2.67 -3.41 -10.19
C SER A 17 -3.62 -4.14 -9.22
N ALA A 18 -3.26 -4.25 -7.94
CA ALA A 18 -4.10 -4.88 -6.93
C ALA A 18 -5.26 -3.96 -6.48
N GLY A 19 -6.27 -4.55 -5.84
CA GLY A 19 -7.43 -3.83 -5.31
C GLY A 19 -7.01 -2.78 -4.29
N MET A 20 -7.77 -1.69 -4.18
CA MET A 20 -7.45 -0.57 -3.28
C MET A 20 -7.45 -0.98 -1.80
N MET A 21 -8.23 -2.01 -1.45
CA MET A 21 -8.31 -2.59 -0.12
C MET A 21 -7.12 -3.52 0.16
N ASP A 22 -6.73 -4.34 -0.82
CA ASP A 22 -5.55 -5.21 -0.72
C ASP A 22 -4.25 -4.40 -0.61
N CYS A 23 -4.13 -3.31 -1.39
CA CYS A 23 -3.00 -2.38 -1.31
C CYS A 23 -2.94 -1.70 0.07
N LYS A 24 -4.09 -1.36 0.64
CA LYS A 24 -4.15 -0.74 1.96
C LYS A 24 -3.70 -1.74 3.04
N SER A 25 -4.25 -2.95 3.04
CA SER A 25 -3.84 -3.99 4.00
C SER A 25 -2.37 -4.36 3.83
N ALA A 26 -1.88 -4.53 2.60
CA ALA A 26 -0.46 -4.83 2.35
C ALA A 26 0.47 -3.73 2.88
N LEU A 27 0.14 -2.46 2.69
CA LEU A 27 0.92 -1.35 3.26
C LEU A 27 0.78 -1.27 4.77
N GLU A 28 -0.38 -1.59 5.34
CA GLU A 28 -0.57 -1.61 6.79
C GLU A 28 0.22 -2.75 7.46
N ASP A 29 0.20 -3.96 6.90
CA ASP A 29 1.00 -5.11 7.34
C ASP A 29 2.51 -4.87 7.13
N ALA A 30 2.87 -4.25 6.01
CA ALA A 30 4.24 -3.83 5.72
C ALA A 30 4.67 -2.58 6.53
N ASN A 31 3.82 -2.03 7.40
CA ASN A 31 4.09 -0.82 8.20
C ASN A 31 4.50 0.41 7.36
N GLY A 32 3.96 0.53 6.14
CA GLY A 32 4.23 1.60 5.19
C GLY A 32 5.42 1.33 4.28
N ASP A 33 6.01 0.14 4.33
CA ASP A 33 7.09 -0.28 3.43
C ASP A 33 6.51 -0.67 2.05
N PHE A 34 6.74 0.21 1.07
CA PHE A 34 6.18 0.09 -0.27
C PHE A 34 6.78 -1.07 -1.07
N GLU A 35 8.07 -1.38 -0.87
CA GLU A 35 8.75 -2.46 -1.58
C GLU A 35 8.30 -3.83 -1.07
N LYS A 36 7.99 -3.94 0.23
CA LYS A 36 7.38 -5.14 0.80
C LYS A 36 5.91 -5.30 0.48
N ALA A 37 5.22 -4.20 0.15
CA ALA A 37 3.81 -4.21 -0.16
C ALA A 37 3.50 -4.36 -1.67
N ILE A 38 4.50 -4.19 -2.55
CA ILE A 38 4.41 -4.43 -4.02
C ILE A 38 4.21 -5.90 -4.36
#